data_AF-A0AAD9I7L1-F1
#
_entry.id   AF-A0AAD9I7L1-F1
#
_cell.length_a   1.000
_cell.length_b   1.000
_cell.length_c   1.000
_cell.angle_alpha   90.00
_cell.angle_beta   90.00
_cell.angle_gamma   90.00
#
_symmetry.space_group_name_H-M   'P 1'
#
loop_
_entity.id
_entity.type
_entity.pdbx_description
1 polymer ?
#
loop_
_entity_poly.entity_id
_entity_poly.type
_entity_poly.pdbx_seq_one_letter_code
_entity_poly.pdbx_strand_id
1 'polypeptide(L)'
;MSVEVLTTISPTTNEPILTRNGLSATELELLPQVATQAFQSWRTTRLEDRKSIVRKALKLLAERQDELAMELTVQMGRPITFAAKEVGTAIKRAEYLLKISDEALKDTCGEAEPGFKRFIRKVPVGPVLVIFAWNYPYLILVNSLIPALLSGNSVILKPSPQTPTVVEQVARVFSEAGLPDGVIQYFHCGSPTMIESILGGKDAAYVRSDVDVAWAAEEIVDGAVFNSGQSCCSIERVYVDEKIHEEFVSAVQEVLKGYKLGDPLDRATHVGPVVSKRSQATIESHIQDALRKGAKDATPENVTFSDPPTKGNFVPPTLLVDVDHTMTVMTEETFGPVIPVMRVKSDEEAVKLMNDCEFGLTASIWTKDTARGRELSEHVESGTVFVNRCDYPSPDLAWTGWKNSGKGVTLSRFGFDQFVKLKSYHLKDYPHFSGKPLGIPAPSALIHQLRIISARNGTEMVGHRKSKQPKRVLEISAPFNFKKETGMLPGISEQELSLLREKELVGRIGVADHMEDHLTPRQAPPVPMRSSATNTRFAAEETNTLVSPTTPASPSFTLNSKLNKGRSYAVSPVSPYGIRSLREDALPAQI
;
A
#
# COMPACT_ATOMS: atom_id res chain seq x y z
N MET A 1 -1.35 33.41 4.92
CA MET A 1 -2.06 32.59 5.93
C MET A 1 -1.02 31.72 6.62
N SER A 2 -1.09 31.53 7.93
CA SER A 2 -0.18 30.62 8.63
C SER A 2 -0.40 29.19 8.12
N VAL A 3 0.69 28.53 7.73
CA VAL A 3 0.67 27.12 7.37
C VAL A 3 0.40 26.26 8.61
N GLU A 4 -0.23 25.10 8.41
CA GLU A 4 -0.39 24.08 9.46
C GLU A 4 0.98 23.76 10.06
N VAL A 5 1.09 23.69 11.38
CA VAL A 5 2.32 23.22 12.06
C VAL A 5 2.05 21.82 12.59
N LEU A 6 2.84 20.87 12.10
CA LEU A 6 2.77 19.46 12.45
C LEU A 6 3.90 19.16 13.42
N THR A 7 3.55 18.59 14.57
CA THR A 7 4.52 18.19 15.59
C THR A 7 4.51 16.68 15.71
N THR A 8 5.65 16.05 15.46
CA THR A 8 5.83 14.62 15.73
C THR A 8 6.14 14.43 17.21
N ILE A 9 5.34 13.60 17.87
CA ILE A 9 5.47 13.32 19.31
C ILE A 9 6.11 11.95 19.49
N SER A 10 7.12 11.86 20.36
CA SER A 10 7.73 10.60 20.72
C SER A 10 6.73 9.72 21.48
N PRO A 11 6.46 8.48 21.03
CA PRO A 11 5.63 7.56 21.80
C PRO A 11 6.31 7.08 23.10
N THR A 12 7.64 7.18 23.18
CA THR A 12 8.43 6.78 24.35
C THR A 12 8.39 7.81 25.46
N THR A 13 8.30 9.11 25.14
CA THR A 13 8.37 10.19 26.15
C THR A 13 7.13 11.08 26.19
N ASN A 14 6.28 11.04 25.16
CA ASN A 14 5.21 12.00 24.89
C ASN A 14 5.70 13.46 24.71
N GLU A 15 6.97 13.64 24.36
CA GLU A 15 7.58 14.95 24.09
C GLU A 15 7.72 15.20 22.58
N PRO A 16 7.72 16.47 22.12
CA PRO A 16 7.99 16.82 20.73
C PRO A 16 9.38 16.37 20.27
N ILE A 17 9.45 15.70 19.12
CA ILE A 17 10.71 15.33 18.46
C ILE A 17 11.11 16.40 17.46
N LEU A 18 10.18 16.77 16.58
CA LEU A 18 10.41 17.73 15.51
C LEU A 18 9.10 18.36 15.05
N THR A 19 9.23 19.47 14.33
CA THR A 19 8.12 20.15 13.67
C THR A 19 8.31 20.23 12.17
N ARG A 20 7.20 20.19 11.43
CA ARG A 20 7.13 20.44 9.98
C ARG A 20 5.97 21.37 9.68
N ASN A 21 6.12 22.13 8.61
CA ASN A 21 5.03 22.93 8.10
C ASN A 21 4.26 22.12 7.06
N GLY A 22 2.94 22.20 7.14
CA GLY A 22 2.06 21.78 6.06
C GLY A 22 2.14 22.74 4.88
N LEU A 23 1.36 22.45 3.85
CA LEU A 23 1.33 23.27 2.63
C LEU A 23 0.66 24.62 2.86
N SER A 24 1.22 25.65 2.23
CA SER A 24 0.48 26.86 1.89
C SER A 24 -0.49 26.59 0.72
N ALA A 25 -1.51 27.46 0.58
CA ALA A 25 -2.45 27.37 -0.55
C ALA A 25 -1.73 27.45 -1.91
N THR A 26 -0.70 28.28 -2.02
CA THR A 26 0.09 28.41 -3.25
C THR A 26 0.89 27.15 -3.57
N GLU A 27 1.53 26.52 -2.57
CA GLU A 27 2.26 25.27 -2.79
C GLU A 27 1.31 24.13 -3.19
N LEU A 28 0.12 24.07 -2.58
CA LEU A 28 -0.90 23.08 -2.92
C LEU A 28 -1.35 23.19 -4.39
N GLU A 29 -1.51 24.41 -4.91
CA GLU A 29 -1.85 24.65 -6.32
C GLU A 29 -0.71 24.30 -7.29
N LEU A 30 0.55 24.49 -6.87
CA LEU A 30 1.73 24.25 -7.71
C LEU A 30 2.12 22.78 -7.81
N LEU A 31 1.92 21.99 -6.75
CA LEU A 31 2.32 20.57 -6.67
C LEU A 31 1.89 19.73 -7.91
N PRO A 32 0.60 19.73 -8.33
CA PRO A 32 0.18 18.96 -9.51
C PRO A 32 0.81 19.48 -10.81
N GLN A 33 1.07 20.79 -10.90
CA GLN A 33 1.63 21.42 -12.10
C GLN A 33 3.09 21.00 -12.30
N VAL A 34 3.89 21.08 -11.24
CA VAL A 34 5.30 20.63 -11.24
C VAL A 34 5.37 19.13 -11.53
N ALA A 35 4.49 18.33 -10.92
CA ALA A 35 4.47 16.88 -11.15
C ALA A 35 4.12 16.55 -12.60
N THR A 36 3.15 17.27 -13.17
CA THR A 36 2.75 17.12 -14.58
C THR A 36 3.86 17.53 -15.54
N GLN A 37 4.59 18.61 -15.23
CA GLN A 37 5.73 19.07 -16.04
C GLN A 37 6.87 18.05 -16.02
N ALA A 38 7.28 17.59 -14.84
CA ALA A 38 8.33 16.57 -14.70
C ALA A 38 7.93 15.24 -15.37
N PHE A 39 6.65 14.87 -15.32
CA PHE A 39 6.14 13.69 -16.02
C PHE A 39 6.39 13.73 -17.53
N GLN A 40 6.28 14.90 -18.18
CA GLN A 40 6.43 14.99 -19.63
C GLN A 40 7.80 14.56 -20.13
N SER A 41 8.87 14.93 -19.41
CA SER A 41 10.23 14.51 -19.73
C SER A 41 10.48 13.09 -19.21
N TRP A 42 10.11 12.80 -17.96
CA TRP A 42 10.39 11.53 -17.31
C TRP A 42 9.78 10.32 -18.02
N ARG A 43 8.54 10.41 -18.50
CA ARG A 43 7.83 9.30 -19.18
C ARG A 43 8.51 8.79 -20.45
N THR A 44 9.39 9.60 -21.04
CA THR A 44 10.10 9.29 -22.29
C THR A 44 11.49 8.69 -22.07
N THR A 45 11.96 8.63 -20.83
CA THR A 45 13.24 8.00 -20.47
C THR A 45 13.22 6.49 -20.75
N ARG A 46 14.38 5.86 -20.89
CA ARG A 46 14.46 4.40 -21.04
C ARG A 46 14.29 3.75 -19.68
N LEU A 47 13.67 2.56 -19.65
CA LEU A 47 13.53 1.78 -18.42
C LEU A 47 14.89 1.55 -17.73
N GLU A 48 15.94 1.27 -18.49
CA GLU A 48 17.27 1.03 -17.91
C GLU A 48 17.88 2.26 -17.23
N ASP A 49 17.63 3.47 -17.76
CA ASP A 49 18.09 4.71 -17.12
C ASP A 49 17.37 4.90 -15.77
N ARG A 50 16.06 4.62 -15.74
CA ARG A 50 15.26 4.65 -14.50
C ARG A 50 15.74 3.61 -13.48
N LYS A 51 16.03 2.39 -13.93
CA LYS A 51 16.59 1.33 -13.08
C LYS A 51 17.94 1.73 -12.49
N SER A 52 18.80 2.39 -13.27
CA SER A 52 20.10 2.89 -12.80
C SER A 52 19.96 3.88 -11.64
N ILE A 53 19.05 4.86 -11.77
CA ILE A 53 18.75 5.83 -10.71
C ILE A 53 18.24 5.11 -9.45
N VAL A 54 17.27 4.19 -9.59
CA VAL A 54 16.74 3.44 -8.45
C VAL A 54 17.84 2.62 -7.77
N ARG A 55 18.69 1.89 -8.51
CA ARG A 55 19.81 1.12 -7.92
C ARG A 55 20.74 2.03 -7.10
N LYS A 56 21.07 3.21 -7.62
CA LYS A 56 21.91 4.18 -6.93
C LYS A 56 21.22 4.72 -5.66
N ALA A 57 19.93 5.02 -5.72
CA ALA A 57 19.15 5.44 -4.55
C ALA A 57 19.09 4.36 -3.47
N LEU A 58 18.90 3.09 -3.84
CA LEU A 58 18.89 1.97 -2.89
C LEU A 58 20.24 1.78 -2.20
N LYS A 59 21.35 1.97 -2.93
CA LYS A 59 22.69 1.95 -2.34
C LYS A 59 22.87 3.06 -1.29
N LEU A 60 22.45 4.28 -1.62
CA LEU A 60 22.50 5.42 -0.68
C LEU A 60 21.62 5.20 0.55
N LEU A 61 20.46 4.56 0.38
CA LEU A 61 19.58 4.18 1.48
C LEU A 61 20.25 3.15 2.40
N ALA A 62 20.93 2.16 1.82
CA ALA A 62 21.66 1.13 2.56
C ALA A 62 22.83 1.73 3.36
N GLU A 63 23.55 2.68 2.79
CA GLU A 63 24.67 3.39 3.45
C GLU A 63 24.23 4.18 4.69
N ARG A 64 22.93 4.49 4.83
CA ARG A 64 22.36 5.26 5.95
C ARG A 64 21.53 4.42 6.92
N GLN A 65 21.52 3.10 6.79
CA GLN A 65 20.60 2.21 7.49
C GLN A 65 20.51 2.45 9.01
N ASP A 66 21.63 2.68 9.69
CA ASP A 66 21.66 2.91 11.14
C ASP A 66 21.06 4.28 11.54
N GLU A 67 21.30 5.32 10.75
CA GLU A 67 20.68 6.65 10.93
C GLU A 67 19.16 6.54 10.77
N LEU A 68 18.70 5.89 9.70
CA LEU A 68 17.29 5.70 9.41
C LEU A 68 16.60 4.84 10.48
N ALA A 69 17.29 3.82 10.99
CA ALA A 69 16.78 2.98 12.08
C ALA A 69 16.58 3.79 13.37
N MET A 70 17.54 4.65 13.71
CA MET A 70 17.44 5.54 14.86
C MET A 70 16.27 6.54 14.70
N GLU A 71 16.15 7.16 13.53
CA GLU A 71 15.02 8.05 13.22
C GLU A 71 13.67 7.34 13.42
N LEU A 72 13.51 6.12 12.89
CA LEU A 72 12.28 5.34 13.07
C LEU A 72 12.03 5.02 14.54
N THR A 73 13.03 4.49 15.26
CA THR A 73 12.86 4.15 16.68
C THR A 73 12.42 5.34 17.51
N VAL A 74 13.03 6.51 17.29
CA VAL A 74 12.65 7.74 18.00
C VAL A 74 11.24 8.17 17.61
N GLN A 75 10.89 8.16 16.32
CA GLN A 75 9.61 8.66 15.83
C GLN A 75 8.43 7.75 16.12
N MET A 76 8.59 6.42 16.09
CA MET A 76 7.45 5.49 16.19
C MET A 76 7.58 4.44 17.30
N GLY A 77 8.67 4.44 18.07
CA GLY A 77 8.80 3.59 19.26
C GLY A 77 9.14 2.12 18.99
N ARG A 78 9.37 1.73 17.73
CA ARG A 78 9.83 0.37 17.43
C ARG A 78 11.22 0.13 18.05
N PRO A 79 11.45 -1.01 18.72
CA PRO A 79 12.79 -1.34 19.23
C PRO A 79 13.86 -1.31 18.14
N ILE A 80 15.02 -0.73 18.48
CA ILE A 80 16.12 -0.45 17.55
C ILE A 80 16.67 -1.71 16.86
N THR A 81 16.54 -2.86 17.51
CA THR A 81 16.91 -4.19 16.98
C THR A 81 16.09 -4.61 15.75
N PHE A 82 14.91 -4.00 15.55
CA PHE A 82 14.02 -4.30 14.44
C PHE A 82 13.96 -3.18 13.38
N ALA A 83 14.21 -1.92 13.76
CA ALA A 83 14.11 -0.78 12.85
C ALA A 83 15.05 -0.89 11.63
N ALA A 84 16.31 -1.29 11.84
CA ALA A 84 17.25 -1.52 10.73
C ALA A 84 16.78 -2.64 9.79
N LYS A 85 16.09 -3.67 10.30
CA LYS A 85 15.58 -4.77 9.47
C LYS A 85 14.50 -4.31 8.50
N GLU A 86 13.68 -3.32 8.87
CA GLU A 86 12.70 -2.74 7.95
C GLU A 86 13.39 -2.14 6.72
N VAL A 87 14.37 -1.27 6.94
CA VAL A 87 15.12 -0.59 5.87
C VAL A 87 15.77 -1.62 4.94
N GLY A 88 16.47 -2.60 5.50
CA GLY A 88 17.08 -3.68 4.74
C GLY A 88 16.07 -4.51 3.94
N THR A 89 14.89 -4.76 4.50
CA THR A 89 13.81 -5.49 3.82
C THR A 89 13.17 -4.66 2.71
N ALA A 90 13.01 -3.35 2.91
CA ALA A 90 12.52 -2.43 1.88
C ALA A 90 13.48 -2.36 0.69
N ILE A 91 14.80 -2.36 0.93
CA ILE A 91 15.81 -2.43 -0.12
C ILE A 91 15.70 -3.75 -0.90
N LYS A 92 15.70 -4.90 -0.23
CA LYS A 92 15.56 -6.22 -0.88
C LYS A 92 14.29 -6.32 -1.72
N ARG A 93 13.20 -5.75 -1.21
CA ARG A 93 11.92 -5.69 -1.92
C ARG A 93 12.01 -4.80 -3.17
N ALA A 94 12.64 -3.63 -3.08
CA ALA A 94 12.87 -2.76 -4.22
C ALA A 94 13.80 -3.41 -5.27
N GLU A 95 14.83 -4.14 -4.83
CA GLU A 95 15.71 -4.93 -5.71
C GLU A 95 14.94 -6.02 -6.47
N TYR A 96 14.00 -6.70 -5.80
CA TYR A 96 13.12 -7.65 -6.47
C TYR A 96 12.26 -6.97 -7.55
N LEU A 97 11.63 -5.83 -7.22
CA LEU A 97 10.81 -5.08 -8.18
C LEU A 97 11.64 -4.58 -9.37
N LEU A 98 12.89 -4.18 -9.14
CA LEU A 98 13.86 -3.89 -10.20
C LEU A 98 14.12 -5.09 -11.10
N LYS A 99 14.35 -6.26 -10.51
CA LYS A 99 14.64 -7.51 -11.23
C LYS A 99 13.50 -7.89 -12.18
N ILE A 100 12.25 -7.76 -11.74
CA ILE A 100 11.09 -8.17 -12.55
C ILE A 100 10.56 -7.11 -13.50
N SER A 101 11.05 -5.86 -13.41
CA SER A 101 10.49 -4.73 -14.14
C SER A 101 10.51 -4.86 -15.66
N ASP A 102 11.52 -5.54 -16.23
CA ASP A 102 11.59 -5.77 -17.68
C ASP A 102 10.43 -6.64 -18.17
N GLU A 103 10.13 -7.74 -17.46
CA GLU A 103 9.02 -8.62 -17.81
C GLU A 103 7.67 -7.98 -17.48
N ALA A 104 7.57 -7.31 -16.33
CA ALA A 104 6.34 -6.67 -15.89
C ALA A 104 5.88 -5.55 -16.84
N LEU A 105 6.81 -4.85 -17.49
CA LEU A 105 6.53 -3.71 -18.38
C LEU A 105 6.64 -4.05 -19.88
N LYS A 106 6.88 -5.31 -20.22
CA LYS A 106 7.02 -5.76 -21.61
C LYS A 106 5.72 -5.59 -22.40
N ASP A 107 5.87 -5.29 -23.70
CA ASP A 107 4.75 -5.30 -24.64
C ASP A 107 4.14 -6.72 -24.72
N THR A 108 2.81 -6.80 -24.71
CA THR A 108 2.07 -8.05 -24.93
C THR A 108 1.76 -8.18 -26.43
N CYS A 109 2.25 -9.26 -27.06
CA CYS A 109 2.01 -9.49 -28.49
C CYS A 109 0.54 -9.86 -28.75
N GLY A 110 -0.04 -9.32 -29.81
CA GLY A 110 -1.30 -9.80 -30.36
C GLY A 110 -1.10 -11.04 -31.22
N GLU A 111 -2.19 -11.60 -31.75
CA GLU A 111 -2.14 -12.73 -32.67
C GLU A 111 -1.41 -12.37 -33.97
N ALA A 112 -0.69 -13.35 -34.54
CA ALA A 112 0.03 -13.20 -35.78
C ALA A 112 -0.95 -13.05 -36.97
N GLU A 113 -0.72 -12.06 -37.82
CA GLU A 113 -1.48 -11.83 -39.05
C GLU A 113 -0.51 -11.31 -40.12
N PRO A 114 -0.43 -11.96 -41.31
CA PRO A 114 0.50 -11.54 -42.36
C PRO A 114 0.31 -10.07 -42.77
N GLY A 115 1.41 -9.30 -42.77
CA GLY A 115 1.38 -7.88 -43.11
C GLY A 115 0.91 -6.95 -41.98
N PHE A 116 0.67 -7.49 -40.78
CA PHE A 116 0.29 -6.71 -39.61
C PHE A 116 1.18 -7.01 -38.40
N LYS A 117 1.43 -5.96 -37.61
CA LYS A 117 2.05 -6.05 -36.30
C LYS A 117 1.11 -5.46 -35.24
N ARG A 118 0.64 -6.32 -34.34
CA ARG A 118 -0.32 -5.98 -33.28
C ARG A 118 0.29 -6.26 -31.91
N PHE A 119 0.17 -5.30 -31.00
CA PHE A 119 0.64 -5.45 -29.62
C PHE A 119 -0.04 -4.46 -28.68
N ILE A 120 -0.05 -4.78 -27.39
CA ILE A 120 -0.47 -3.90 -26.31
C ILE A 120 0.78 -3.42 -25.59
N ARG A 121 0.88 -2.11 -25.38
CA ARG A 121 1.93 -1.47 -24.60
C ARG A 121 1.39 -0.96 -23.28
N LYS A 122 2.16 -1.16 -22.22
CA LYS A 122 1.96 -0.49 -20.93
C LYS A 122 2.59 0.90 -20.98
N VAL A 123 1.79 1.93 -20.77
CA VAL A 123 2.23 3.34 -20.72
C VAL A 123 1.94 3.93 -19.34
N PRO A 124 2.78 4.80 -18.76
CA PRO A 124 2.53 5.33 -17.42
C PRO A 124 1.19 6.06 -17.30
N VAL A 125 0.56 5.99 -16.12
CA VAL A 125 -0.72 6.64 -15.84
C VAL A 125 -0.65 8.17 -15.84
N GLY A 126 0.48 8.74 -15.39
CA GLY A 126 0.66 10.18 -15.16
C GLY A 126 1.32 10.49 -13.82
N PRO A 127 1.12 11.71 -13.28
CA PRO A 127 1.40 12.02 -11.87
C PRO A 127 0.57 11.14 -10.93
N VAL A 128 1.19 10.62 -9.88
CA VAL A 128 0.55 9.75 -8.87
C VAL A 128 0.75 10.32 -7.48
N LEU A 129 -0.31 10.37 -6.67
CA LEU A 129 -0.22 10.67 -5.25
C LEU A 129 -0.12 9.35 -4.47
N VAL A 130 0.93 9.21 -3.65
CA VAL A 130 1.10 8.08 -2.72
C VAL A 130 1.02 8.60 -1.29
N ILE A 131 0.04 8.09 -0.56
CA ILE A 131 -0.13 8.33 0.89
C ILE A 131 0.27 7.03 1.59
N PHE A 132 1.14 7.10 2.60
CA PHE A 132 1.66 5.91 3.27
C PHE A 132 1.67 6.06 4.79
N ALA A 133 1.42 4.95 5.48
CA ALA A 133 1.28 4.88 6.92
C ALA A 133 2.62 4.95 7.66
N TRP A 134 2.54 5.15 8.98
CA TRP A 134 3.68 5.33 9.88
C TRP A 134 4.27 4.01 10.39
N ASN A 135 3.53 2.91 10.30
CA ASN A 135 3.90 1.66 10.97
C ASN A 135 5.02 0.91 10.24
N TYR A 136 5.06 0.90 8.90
CA TYR A 136 6.19 0.38 8.14
C TYR A 136 6.50 1.32 6.96
N PRO A 137 6.95 2.55 7.25
CA PRO A 137 6.90 3.64 6.30
C PRO A 137 7.86 3.43 5.10
N TYR A 138 8.99 2.74 5.27
CA TYR A 138 9.85 2.39 4.13
C TYR A 138 9.29 1.24 3.31
N LEU A 139 8.82 0.17 3.97
CA LEU A 139 8.28 -1.00 3.28
C LEU A 139 7.03 -0.65 2.47
N ILE A 140 6.09 0.09 3.07
CA ILE A 140 4.85 0.48 2.39
C ILE A 140 5.16 1.42 1.23
N LEU A 141 6.09 2.36 1.40
CA LEU A 141 6.45 3.32 0.36
C LEU A 141 7.08 2.63 -0.86
N VAL A 142 8.03 1.71 -0.68
CA VAL A 142 8.71 1.06 -1.82
C VAL A 142 7.78 0.20 -2.66
N ASN A 143 6.71 -0.35 -2.07
CA ASN A 143 5.70 -1.15 -2.78
C ASN A 143 5.07 -0.38 -3.96
N SER A 144 4.89 0.93 -3.79
CA SER A 144 4.22 1.80 -4.76
C SER A 144 5.21 2.71 -5.49
N LEU A 145 6.21 3.23 -4.78
CA LEU A 145 7.19 4.16 -5.35
C LEU A 145 8.01 3.51 -6.47
N ILE A 146 8.51 2.28 -6.25
CA ILE A 146 9.39 1.63 -7.22
C ILE A 146 8.65 1.29 -8.52
N PRO A 147 7.48 0.63 -8.50
CA PRO A 147 6.74 0.38 -9.73
C PRO A 147 6.27 1.67 -10.41
N ALA A 148 5.88 2.71 -9.65
CA ALA A 148 5.49 3.99 -10.22
C ALA A 148 6.63 4.65 -11.01
N LEU A 149 7.82 4.77 -10.40
CA LEU A 149 9.00 5.36 -11.04
C LEU A 149 9.43 4.54 -12.25
N LEU A 150 9.55 3.21 -12.10
CA LEU A 150 9.99 2.33 -13.19
C LEU A 150 9.01 2.31 -14.37
N SER A 151 7.72 2.50 -14.12
CA SER A 151 6.71 2.66 -15.17
C SER A 151 6.79 4.01 -15.90
N GLY A 152 7.51 5.00 -15.34
CA GLY A 152 7.70 6.32 -15.94
C GLY A 152 6.74 7.40 -15.41
N ASN A 153 6.16 7.20 -14.22
CA ASN A 153 5.30 8.19 -13.56
C ASN A 153 6.14 9.19 -12.75
N SER A 154 5.65 10.42 -12.60
CA SER A 154 6.07 11.29 -11.50
C SER A 154 5.20 11.01 -10.27
N VAL A 155 5.72 11.29 -9.09
CA VAL A 155 5.12 10.87 -7.82
C VAL A 155 5.12 12.04 -6.84
N ILE A 156 3.97 12.26 -6.21
CA ILE A 156 3.80 13.16 -5.06
C ILE A 156 3.61 12.25 -3.84
N LEU A 157 4.39 12.48 -2.79
CA LEU A 157 4.40 11.66 -1.58
C LEU A 157 3.82 12.44 -0.40
N LYS A 158 2.90 11.81 0.33
CA LYS A 158 2.43 12.29 1.64
C LYS A 158 2.78 11.25 2.71
N PRO A 159 3.79 11.49 3.56
CA PRO A 159 4.05 10.64 4.71
C PRO A 159 2.98 10.81 5.79
N SER A 160 2.91 9.85 6.70
CA SER A 160 2.28 10.10 7.99
C SER A 160 3.02 11.20 8.76
N PRO A 161 2.30 12.11 9.46
CA PRO A 161 2.89 13.09 10.38
C PRO A 161 3.69 12.47 11.54
N GLN A 162 3.51 11.17 11.80
CA GLN A 162 4.24 10.47 12.84
C GLN A 162 5.66 10.07 12.43
N THR A 163 5.90 9.80 11.15
CA THR A 163 7.22 9.44 10.61
C THR A 163 7.59 10.32 9.40
N PRO A 164 7.60 11.65 9.55
CA PRO A 164 7.71 12.57 8.41
C PRO A 164 9.06 12.54 7.72
N THR A 165 10.15 12.27 8.44
CA THR A 165 11.52 12.27 7.90
C THR A 165 11.75 11.21 6.84
N VAL A 166 10.95 10.14 6.81
CA VAL A 166 11.07 9.06 5.82
C VAL A 166 10.96 9.59 4.40
N VAL A 167 10.01 10.49 4.14
CA VAL A 167 9.83 11.06 2.80
C VAL A 167 11.00 11.97 2.41
N GLU A 168 11.57 12.68 3.38
CA GLU A 168 12.68 13.61 3.19
C GLU A 168 13.95 12.83 2.85
N GLN A 169 14.22 11.75 3.60
CA GLN A 169 15.36 10.86 3.35
C GLN A 169 15.23 10.17 1.99
N VAL A 170 14.03 9.71 1.62
CA VAL A 170 13.78 9.12 0.30
C VAL A 170 13.98 10.14 -0.82
N ALA A 171 13.35 11.32 -0.73
CA ALA A 171 13.52 12.37 -1.72
C ALA A 171 15.00 12.77 -1.87
N ARG A 172 15.71 12.88 -0.76
CA ARG A 172 17.14 13.18 -0.73
C ARG A 172 17.97 12.12 -1.45
N VAL A 173 17.81 10.83 -1.15
CA VAL A 173 18.63 9.79 -1.81
C VAL A 173 18.31 9.66 -3.30
N PHE A 174 17.06 9.92 -3.72
CA PHE A 174 16.70 9.90 -5.13
C PHE A 174 17.27 11.11 -5.88
N SER A 175 17.26 12.29 -5.26
CA SER A 175 17.93 13.47 -5.81
C SER A 175 19.43 13.26 -5.95
N GLU A 176 20.10 12.75 -4.89
CA GLU A 176 21.53 12.38 -4.93
C GLU A 176 21.82 11.27 -5.95
N ALA A 177 20.84 10.39 -6.23
CA ALA A 177 20.92 9.37 -7.26
C ALA A 177 20.79 9.92 -8.71
N GLY A 178 20.45 11.19 -8.87
CA GLY A 178 20.27 11.84 -10.17
C GLY A 178 18.85 11.75 -10.72
N LEU A 179 17.85 11.54 -9.86
CA LEU A 179 16.46 11.66 -10.27
C LEU A 179 16.16 13.13 -10.66
N PRO A 180 15.55 13.41 -11.83
CA PRO A 180 15.24 14.77 -12.23
C PRO A 180 14.30 15.48 -11.25
N ASP A 181 14.48 16.80 -11.11
CA ASP A 181 13.66 17.64 -10.25
C ASP A 181 12.17 17.52 -10.60
N GLY A 182 11.32 17.49 -9.57
CA GLY A 182 9.87 17.40 -9.70
C GLY A 182 9.34 16.00 -9.99
N VAL A 183 10.19 15.01 -10.31
CA VAL A 183 9.76 13.61 -10.50
C VAL A 183 9.31 12.99 -9.19
N ILE A 184 10.04 13.24 -8.10
CA ILE A 184 9.52 13.04 -6.74
C ILE A 184 9.28 14.41 -6.13
N GLN A 185 8.08 14.60 -5.60
CA GLN A 185 7.71 15.70 -4.73
C GLN A 185 7.11 15.13 -3.46
N TYR A 186 7.10 15.91 -2.40
CA TYR A 186 6.40 15.53 -1.18
C TYR A 186 5.84 16.74 -0.47
N PHE A 187 4.91 16.47 0.44
CA PHE A 187 4.37 17.48 1.33
C PHE A 187 3.95 16.85 2.64
N HIS A 188 4.00 17.63 3.72
CA HIS A 188 3.46 17.22 5.01
C HIS A 188 2.04 17.75 5.16
N CYS A 189 1.17 16.96 5.78
CA CYS A 189 -0.22 17.36 6.05
C CYS A 189 -0.79 16.50 7.17
N GLY A 190 -1.44 17.13 8.15
CA GLY A 190 -1.98 16.47 9.34
C GLY A 190 -3.30 15.75 9.13
N SER A 191 -4.09 16.17 8.13
CA SER A 191 -5.42 15.63 7.87
C SER A 191 -5.42 14.58 6.73
N PRO A 192 -5.62 13.31 7.04
CA PRO A 192 -6.21 12.37 6.11
C PRO A 192 -7.41 11.64 6.75
N THR A 193 -8.37 12.40 7.28
CA THR A 193 -9.45 11.89 8.16
C THR A 193 -10.39 10.85 7.56
N MET A 194 -10.40 10.65 6.23
CA MET A 194 -11.33 9.73 5.56
C MET A 194 -10.64 8.50 4.92
N ILE A 195 -9.33 8.53 4.69
CA ILE A 195 -8.62 7.44 3.98
C ILE A 195 -8.18 6.34 4.96
N GLU A 196 -7.82 6.69 6.19
CA GLU A 196 -7.37 5.74 7.20
C GLU A 196 -8.46 4.74 7.62
N SER A 197 -9.75 5.11 7.59
CA SER A 197 -10.85 4.21 7.96
C SER A 197 -11.25 3.22 6.86
N ILE A 198 -10.68 3.32 5.66
CA ILE A 198 -11.05 2.48 4.50
C ILE A 198 -10.14 1.25 4.37
N LEU A 199 -9.02 1.22 5.12
CA LEU A 199 -8.00 0.18 5.03
C LEU A 199 -7.70 -0.34 6.44
N GLY A 200 -7.85 -1.64 6.66
CA GLY A 200 -7.61 -2.28 7.94
C GLY A 200 -7.56 -3.80 7.82
N GLY A 201 -7.04 -4.46 8.84
CA GLY A 201 -6.99 -5.91 8.99
C GLY A 201 -7.69 -6.36 10.28
N LYS A 202 -7.94 -7.67 10.37
CA LYS A 202 -8.31 -8.33 11.63
C LYS A 202 -7.90 -9.79 11.54
N ASP A 203 -6.61 -9.95 11.26
CA ASP A 203 -6.08 -11.17 10.67
C ASP A 203 -6.22 -12.33 11.65
N ALA A 204 -6.77 -13.42 11.12
CA ALA A 204 -7.09 -14.59 11.90
C ALA A 204 -5.98 -15.64 11.80
N ALA A 205 -5.74 -16.34 12.89
CA ALA A 205 -4.91 -17.52 12.93
C ALA A 205 -5.74 -18.72 13.39
N TYR A 206 -5.63 -19.86 12.71
CA TYR A 206 -6.22 -21.12 13.16
C TYR A 206 -5.12 -22.13 13.50
N VAL A 207 -5.07 -22.57 14.76
CA VAL A 207 -4.13 -23.57 15.26
C VAL A 207 -4.83 -24.91 15.41
N ARG A 208 -4.45 -25.87 14.55
CA ARG A 208 -5.00 -27.23 14.55
C ARG A 208 -4.34 -28.09 15.63
N SER A 209 -5.04 -29.13 16.07
CA SER A 209 -4.56 -30.01 17.16
C SER A 209 -3.32 -30.84 16.83
N ASP A 210 -2.87 -30.86 15.58
CA ASP A 210 -1.73 -31.66 15.13
C ASP A 210 -0.38 -30.94 15.21
N VAL A 211 -0.33 -29.66 15.59
CA VAL A 211 0.91 -28.86 15.66
C VAL A 211 1.88 -29.33 16.73
N ASP A 212 3.11 -28.81 16.69
CA ASP A 212 3.91 -28.68 17.91
C ASP A 212 3.43 -27.41 18.62
N VAL A 213 2.82 -27.58 19.80
CA VAL A 213 2.12 -26.49 20.51
C VAL A 213 3.09 -25.40 20.96
N ALA A 214 4.28 -25.77 21.42
CA ALA A 214 5.27 -24.80 21.89
C ALA A 214 5.79 -23.93 20.74
N TRP A 215 6.10 -24.56 19.60
CA TRP A 215 6.52 -23.83 18.40
C TRP A 215 5.40 -22.93 17.85
N ALA A 216 4.17 -23.45 17.74
CA ALA A 216 3.06 -22.63 17.26
C ALA A 216 2.79 -21.44 18.18
N ALA A 217 2.88 -21.62 19.50
CA ALA A 217 2.72 -20.52 20.46
C ALA A 217 3.79 -19.43 20.29
N GLU A 218 5.06 -19.80 20.09
CA GLU A 218 6.15 -18.85 19.84
C GLU A 218 5.89 -18.00 18.60
N GLU A 219 5.52 -18.63 17.47
CA GLU A 219 5.26 -17.94 16.21
C GLU A 219 4.00 -17.07 16.27
N ILE A 220 2.94 -17.51 16.97
CA ILE A 220 1.71 -16.72 17.16
C ILE A 220 2.00 -15.48 18.02
N VAL A 221 2.79 -15.62 19.09
CA VAL A 221 3.17 -14.48 19.93
C VAL A 221 4.00 -13.47 19.13
N ASP A 222 4.98 -13.92 18.36
CA ASP A 222 5.75 -13.01 17.49
C ASP A 222 4.82 -12.29 16.50
N GLY A 223 3.96 -13.03 15.80
CA GLY A 223 3.01 -12.48 14.83
C GLY A 223 1.96 -11.52 15.40
N ALA A 224 1.64 -11.60 16.70
CA ALA A 224 0.68 -10.73 17.35
C ALA A 224 1.32 -9.54 18.09
N VAL A 225 2.58 -9.67 18.52
CA VAL A 225 3.25 -8.70 19.41
C VAL A 225 4.36 -7.92 18.70
N PHE A 226 4.87 -8.40 17.57
CA PHE A 226 5.89 -7.68 16.80
C PHE A 226 5.43 -6.25 16.46
N ASN A 227 6.34 -5.29 16.59
CA ASN A 227 6.03 -3.86 16.49
C ASN A 227 4.91 -3.37 17.45
N SER A 228 4.79 -4.03 18.61
CA SER A 228 3.71 -3.83 19.58
C SER A 228 2.32 -4.07 18.97
N GLY A 229 2.19 -5.05 18.06
CA GLY A 229 0.96 -5.40 17.36
C GLY A 229 0.50 -4.38 16.32
N GLN A 230 1.34 -3.38 16.00
CA GLN A 230 0.99 -2.29 15.08
C GLN A 230 1.39 -2.65 13.64
N SER A 231 0.82 -3.75 13.13
CA SER A 231 0.97 -4.22 11.75
C SER A 231 -0.41 -4.46 11.16
N CYS A 232 -0.64 -4.06 9.91
CA CYS A 232 -1.90 -4.36 9.25
C CYS A 232 -2.12 -5.86 9.04
N CYS A 233 -1.04 -6.66 9.08
CA CYS A 233 -1.09 -8.11 9.05
C CYS A 233 -0.63 -8.78 10.36
N SER A 234 -0.75 -8.06 11.47
CA SER A 234 -0.59 -8.62 12.82
C SER A 234 -1.68 -9.64 13.06
N ILE A 235 -1.36 -10.74 13.73
CA ILE A 235 -2.39 -11.68 14.21
C ILE A 235 -3.19 -10.98 15.29
N GLU A 236 -4.50 -10.87 15.08
CA GLU A 236 -5.39 -10.17 16.01
C GLU A 236 -6.48 -11.08 16.59
N ARG A 237 -6.66 -12.29 16.04
CA ARG A 237 -7.64 -13.29 16.52
C ARG A 237 -7.09 -14.69 16.34
N VAL A 238 -7.00 -15.45 17.42
CA VAL A 238 -6.45 -16.81 17.39
C VAL A 238 -7.57 -17.81 17.69
N TYR A 239 -7.84 -18.70 16.75
CA TYR A 239 -8.74 -19.84 16.92
C TYR A 239 -7.91 -21.08 17.18
N VAL A 240 -8.23 -21.84 18.22
CA VAL A 240 -7.47 -23.03 18.62
C VAL A 240 -8.40 -24.22 18.77
N ASP A 241 -8.03 -25.35 18.15
CA ASP A 241 -8.72 -26.62 18.32
C ASP A 241 -8.87 -26.97 19.81
N GLU A 242 -10.09 -27.31 20.22
CA GLU A 242 -10.44 -27.57 21.62
C GLU A 242 -9.57 -28.63 22.30
N LYS A 243 -8.99 -29.56 21.54
CA LYS A 243 -8.14 -30.63 22.06
C LYS A 243 -6.82 -30.11 22.64
N ILE A 244 -6.32 -28.98 22.14
CA ILE A 244 -5.02 -28.41 22.54
C ILE A 244 -5.16 -27.01 23.17
N HIS A 245 -6.37 -26.47 23.32
CA HIS A 245 -6.60 -25.10 23.77
C HIS A 245 -5.86 -24.75 25.08
N GLU A 246 -6.00 -25.57 26.12
CA GLU A 246 -5.36 -25.30 27.43
C GLU A 246 -3.83 -25.41 27.37
N GLU A 247 -3.32 -26.39 26.60
CA GLU A 247 -1.88 -26.56 26.38
C GLU A 247 -1.30 -25.37 25.62
N PHE A 248 -2.02 -24.89 24.60
CA PHE A 248 -1.62 -23.74 23.80
C PHE A 248 -1.61 -22.44 24.61
N VAL A 249 -2.64 -22.17 25.41
CA VAL A 249 -2.67 -21.01 26.32
C VAL A 249 -1.48 -21.06 27.28
N SER A 250 -1.19 -22.22 27.85
CA SER A 250 -0.03 -22.41 28.75
C SER A 250 1.30 -22.16 28.04
N ALA A 251 1.43 -22.59 26.78
CA ALA A 251 2.62 -22.35 25.96
C ALA A 251 2.79 -20.86 25.62
N VAL A 252 1.71 -20.16 25.26
CA VAL A 252 1.73 -18.70 25.02
C VAL A 252 2.16 -17.94 26.28
N GLN A 253 1.64 -18.33 27.45
CA GLN A 253 2.08 -17.78 28.73
C GLN A 253 3.58 -17.98 28.96
N GLU A 254 4.12 -19.16 28.64
CA GLU A 254 5.55 -19.41 28.82
C GLU A 254 6.42 -18.53 27.90
N VAL A 255 5.99 -18.33 26.65
CA VAL A 255 6.68 -17.42 25.71
C VAL A 255 6.65 -15.98 26.24
N LEU A 256 5.49 -15.48 26.68
CA LEU A 256 5.31 -14.11 27.17
C LEU A 256 6.10 -13.80 28.45
N LYS A 257 6.44 -14.79 29.28
CA LYS A 257 7.37 -14.59 30.42
C LYS A 257 8.76 -14.16 29.98
N GLY A 258 9.19 -14.54 28.77
CA GLY A 258 10.48 -14.19 28.20
C GLY A 258 10.53 -12.78 27.57
N TYR A 259 9.37 -12.15 27.34
CA TYR A 259 9.30 -10.86 26.67
C TYR A 259 9.68 -9.70 27.60
N LYS A 260 10.25 -8.65 27.00
CA LYS A 260 10.66 -7.44 27.72
C LYS A 260 9.97 -6.23 27.10
N LEU A 261 9.08 -5.61 27.86
CA LEU A 261 8.49 -4.30 27.54
C LEU A 261 9.42 -3.20 28.07
N GLY A 262 9.75 -2.20 27.26
CA GLY A 262 10.63 -1.13 27.75
C GLY A 262 11.15 -0.17 26.70
N ASP A 263 12.21 0.57 27.08
CA ASP A 263 12.85 1.56 26.22
C ASP A 263 13.25 0.94 24.87
N PRO A 264 12.75 1.45 23.73
CA PRO A 264 13.05 0.90 22.43
C PRO A 264 14.52 1.10 21.99
N LEU A 265 15.31 1.92 22.68
CA LEU A 265 16.75 2.02 22.45
C LEU A 265 17.57 0.94 23.18
N ASP A 266 16.98 0.27 24.17
CA ASP A 266 17.59 -0.90 24.79
C ASP A 266 17.47 -2.10 23.83
N ARG A 267 18.62 -2.68 23.48
CA ARG A 267 18.68 -3.83 22.56
C ARG A 267 18.08 -5.12 23.15
N ALA A 268 17.83 -5.18 24.45
CA ALA A 268 17.12 -6.28 25.08
C ALA A 268 15.59 -6.13 25.04
N THR A 269 15.07 -4.99 24.59
CA THR A 269 13.63 -4.73 24.49
C THR A 269 13.03 -5.51 23.33
N HIS A 270 11.94 -6.23 23.62
CA HIS A 270 11.13 -6.94 22.64
C HIS A 270 9.93 -6.10 22.20
N VAL A 271 9.32 -5.37 23.13
CA VAL A 271 8.09 -4.59 22.93
C VAL A 271 8.32 -3.14 23.32
N GLY A 272 8.07 -2.22 22.39
CA GLY A 272 8.15 -0.78 22.61
C GLY A 272 6.79 -0.16 22.94
N PRO A 273 6.70 1.17 23.06
CA PRO A 273 5.41 1.85 23.25
C PRO A 273 4.56 1.75 21.98
N VAL A 274 3.24 1.87 22.15
CA VAL A 274 2.33 2.12 21.04
C VAL A 274 2.42 3.59 20.60
N VAL A 275 2.03 3.87 19.37
CA VAL A 275 2.39 5.10 18.66
C VAL A 275 1.84 6.38 19.31
N SER A 276 0.74 6.29 20.05
CA SER A 276 0.08 7.46 20.63
C SER A 276 -0.75 7.12 21.86
N LYS A 277 -1.04 8.14 22.68
CA LYS A 277 -2.02 8.04 23.79
C LYS A 277 -3.40 7.59 23.33
N ARG A 278 -3.81 8.01 22.12
CA ARG A 278 -5.08 7.58 21.53
C ARG A 278 -5.08 6.08 21.27
N SER A 279 -4.01 5.57 20.65
CA SER A 279 -3.84 4.14 20.40
C SER A 279 -3.84 3.34 21.70
N GLN A 280 -3.10 3.81 22.71
CA GLN A 280 -3.12 3.22 24.05
C GLN A 280 -4.55 3.13 24.61
N ALA A 281 -5.29 4.24 24.62
CA ALA A 281 -6.65 4.28 25.14
C ALA A 281 -7.62 3.37 24.35
N THR A 282 -7.46 3.27 23.02
CA THR A 282 -8.25 2.34 22.19
C THR A 282 -7.97 0.89 22.57
N ILE A 283 -6.70 0.50 22.67
CA ILE A 283 -6.31 -0.87 23.04
C ILE A 283 -6.83 -1.23 24.42
N GLU A 284 -6.62 -0.35 25.41
CA GLU A 284 -7.15 -0.52 26.76
C GLU A 284 -8.68 -0.63 26.76
N SER A 285 -9.38 0.14 25.92
CA SER A 285 -10.83 0.05 25.79
C SER A 285 -11.30 -1.32 25.26
N HIS A 286 -10.62 -1.88 24.27
CA HIS A 286 -10.93 -3.20 23.71
C HIS A 286 -10.72 -4.31 24.75
N ILE A 287 -9.61 -4.24 25.50
CA ILE A 287 -9.33 -5.18 26.61
C ILE A 287 -10.44 -5.09 27.66
N GLN A 288 -10.78 -3.88 28.10
CA GLN A 288 -11.81 -3.68 29.12
C GLN A 288 -13.21 -4.11 28.64
N ASP A 289 -13.52 -3.96 27.35
CA ASP A 289 -14.76 -4.48 26.77
C ASP A 289 -14.83 -6.01 26.85
N ALA A 290 -13.76 -6.70 26.44
CA ALA A 290 -13.70 -8.15 26.52
C ALA A 290 -13.86 -8.66 27.96
N LEU A 291 -13.14 -8.04 28.92
CA LEU A 291 -13.25 -8.41 30.34
C LEU A 291 -14.66 -8.20 30.91
N ARG A 292 -15.32 -7.08 30.57
CA ARG A 292 -16.73 -6.83 30.98
C ARG A 292 -17.70 -7.85 30.40
N LYS A 293 -17.41 -8.39 29.21
CA LYS A 293 -18.23 -9.38 28.52
C LYS A 293 -17.89 -10.83 28.89
N GLY A 294 -16.95 -11.05 29.80
CA GLY A 294 -16.66 -12.36 30.39
C GLY A 294 -15.36 -13.01 29.93
N ALA A 295 -14.55 -12.35 29.09
CA ALA A 295 -13.20 -12.82 28.83
C ALA A 295 -12.35 -12.81 30.10
N LYS A 296 -11.30 -13.63 30.12
CA LYS A 296 -10.32 -13.66 31.20
C LYS A 296 -8.96 -13.20 30.71
N ASP A 297 -8.30 -12.38 31.52
CA ASP A 297 -6.90 -12.06 31.35
C ASP A 297 -6.05 -13.26 31.81
N ALA A 298 -5.36 -13.89 30.87
CA ALA A 298 -4.46 -14.99 31.10
C ALA A 298 -2.98 -14.57 30.92
N THR A 299 -2.69 -13.27 30.91
CA THR A 299 -1.32 -12.75 30.81
C THR A 299 -0.48 -13.26 31.98
N PRO A 300 0.72 -13.83 31.73
CA PRO A 300 1.56 -14.34 32.81
C PRO A 300 2.16 -13.20 33.64
N GLU A 301 2.60 -13.53 34.86
CA GLU A 301 3.43 -12.61 35.64
C GLU A 301 4.73 -12.29 34.88
N ASN A 302 5.00 -11.00 34.70
CA ASN A 302 6.22 -10.48 34.08
C ASN A 302 6.53 -9.12 34.68
N VAL A 303 7.74 -8.95 35.20
CA VAL A 303 8.17 -7.74 35.92
C VAL A 303 7.98 -6.48 35.06
N THR A 304 8.30 -6.56 33.77
CA THR A 304 8.18 -5.41 32.86
C THR A 304 6.76 -5.09 32.43
N PHE A 305 5.84 -6.05 32.58
CA PHE A 305 4.42 -5.85 32.26
C PHE A 305 3.69 -5.21 33.44
N SER A 306 4.08 -5.57 34.66
CA SER A 306 3.49 -5.03 35.89
C SER A 306 4.02 -3.63 36.26
N ASP A 307 5.22 -3.28 35.81
CA ASP A 307 5.84 -1.96 36.04
C ASP A 307 6.40 -1.39 34.72
N PRO A 308 5.54 -1.04 33.76
CA PRO A 308 5.97 -0.44 32.50
C PRO A 308 6.55 0.96 32.74
N PRO A 309 7.42 1.48 31.85
CA PRO A 309 7.91 2.85 31.97
C PRO A 309 6.78 3.87 32.10
N THR A 310 6.90 4.77 33.09
CA THR A 310 5.84 5.74 33.45
C THR A 310 5.69 6.89 32.45
N LYS A 311 6.72 7.15 31.64
CA LYS A 311 6.68 8.09 30.52
C LYS A 311 6.46 7.29 29.24
N GLY A 312 5.65 7.84 28.32
CA GLY A 312 5.33 7.21 27.06
C GLY A 312 4.01 6.45 27.06
N ASN A 313 3.75 5.71 25.99
CA ASN A 313 2.50 5.02 25.73
C ASN A 313 2.72 3.50 25.74
N PHE A 314 3.11 2.95 26.88
CA PHE A 314 3.44 1.53 27.00
C PHE A 314 2.20 0.70 27.32
N VAL A 315 1.92 -0.31 26.48
CA VAL A 315 0.85 -1.28 26.69
C VAL A 315 1.48 -2.67 26.77
N PRO A 316 1.31 -3.40 27.89
CA PRO A 316 1.79 -4.77 28.00
C PRO A 316 1.13 -5.70 26.98
N PRO A 317 1.87 -6.68 26.42
CA PRO A 317 1.26 -7.80 25.73
C PRO A 317 0.18 -8.44 26.60
N THR A 318 -1.04 -8.56 26.07
CA THR A 318 -2.20 -9.04 26.82
C THR A 318 -2.77 -10.30 26.18
N LEU A 319 -2.81 -11.40 26.93
CA LEU A 319 -3.43 -12.66 26.52
C LEU A 319 -4.85 -12.73 27.05
N LEU A 320 -5.85 -12.78 26.16
CA LEU A 320 -7.26 -12.91 26.53
C LEU A 320 -7.77 -14.29 26.12
N VAL A 321 -8.43 -15.00 27.04
CA VAL A 321 -9.11 -16.28 26.79
C VAL A 321 -10.59 -16.15 27.09
N ASP A 322 -11.37 -17.17 26.71
CA ASP A 322 -12.85 -17.15 26.82
C ASP A 322 -13.47 -15.96 26.06
N VAL A 323 -12.86 -15.59 24.94
CA VAL A 323 -13.33 -14.51 24.04
C VAL A 323 -14.31 -15.04 23.01
N ASP A 324 -15.21 -14.17 22.54
CA ASP A 324 -16.11 -14.47 21.42
C ASP A 324 -16.37 -13.21 20.56
N HIS A 325 -17.11 -13.38 19.46
CA HIS A 325 -17.40 -12.32 18.48
C HIS A 325 -18.40 -11.26 18.98
N THR A 326 -18.90 -11.37 20.21
CA THR A 326 -19.64 -10.26 20.84
C THR A 326 -18.71 -9.18 21.41
N MET A 327 -17.42 -9.49 21.55
CA MET A 327 -16.39 -8.63 22.13
C MET A 327 -15.67 -7.82 21.05
N THR A 328 -15.44 -6.52 21.29
CA THR A 328 -14.83 -5.62 20.31
C THR A 328 -13.46 -6.11 19.84
N VAL A 329 -12.67 -6.72 20.72
CA VAL A 329 -11.34 -7.29 20.41
C VAL A 329 -11.40 -8.40 19.34
N MET A 330 -12.55 -9.00 19.08
CA MET A 330 -12.76 -10.06 18.08
C MET A 330 -13.38 -9.56 16.76
N THR A 331 -13.79 -8.29 16.69
CA THR A 331 -14.52 -7.75 15.52
C THR A 331 -13.92 -6.46 14.95
N GLU A 332 -13.31 -5.63 15.78
CA GLU A 332 -12.67 -4.36 15.37
C GLU A 332 -11.15 -4.45 15.48
N GLU A 333 -10.42 -3.81 14.56
CA GLU A 333 -8.96 -3.77 14.57
C GLU A 333 -8.46 -3.09 15.86
N THR A 334 -7.67 -3.83 16.66
CA THR A 334 -7.11 -3.35 17.92
C THR A 334 -5.80 -2.61 17.67
N PHE A 335 -5.00 -3.07 16.70
CA PHE A 335 -3.72 -2.48 16.32
C PHE A 335 -2.76 -2.29 17.50
N GLY A 336 -2.67 -3.32 18.34
CA GLY A 336 -1.95 -3.34 19.60
C GLY A 336 -1.57 -4.75 20.03
N PRO A 337 -0.75 -4.92 21.09
CA PRO A 337 -0.18 -6.21 21.44
C PRO A 337 -1.18 -7.05 22.25
N VAL A 338 -2.30 -7.45 21.64
CA VAL A 338 -3.37 -8.24 22.27
C VAL A 338 -3.55 -9.54 21.53
N ILE A 339 -3.56 -10.65 22.28
CA ILE A 339 -3.68 -12.02 21.76
C ILE A 339 -4.99 -12.62 22.28
N PRO A 340 -6.14 -12.40 21.60
CA PRO A 340 -7.38 -13.03 21.98
C PRO A 340 -7.46 -14.45 21.40
N VAL A 341 -7.64 -15.45 22.27
CA VAL A 341 -7.64 -16.87 21.96
C VAL A 341 -9.04 -17.46 22.18
N MET A 342 -9.66 -17.91 21.10
CA MET A 342 -10.98 -18.52 21.06
C MET A 342 -10.87 -20.02 20.75
N ARG A 343 -11.63 -20.83 21.49
CA ARG A 343 -11.74 -22.27 21.24
C ARG A 343 -12.66 -22.57 20.05
N VAL A 344 -12.29 -23.55 19.24
CA VAL A 344 -13.12 -24.09 18.13
C VAL A 344 -13.12 -25.62 18.12
N LYS A 345 -14.22 -26.23 17.68
CA LYS A 345 -14.47 -27.68 17.72
C LYS A 345 -14.10 -28.41 16.43
N SER A 346 -13.90 -27.67 15.34
CA SER A 346 -13.65 -28.25 14.01
C SER A 346 -12.95 -27.26 13.08
N ASP A 347 -12.36 -27.79 12.00
CA ASP A 347 -11.80 -26.97 10.92
C ASP A 347 -12.89 -26.07 10.29
N GLU A 348 -14.11 -26.60 10.14
CA GLU A 348 -15.24 -25.88 9.52
C GLU A 348 -15.72 -24.71 10.39
N GLU A 349 -15.79 -24.89 11.72
CA GLU A 349 -16.10 -23.81 12.65
C GLU A 349 -14.99 -22.75 12.65
N ALA A 350 -13.72 -23.17 12.61
CA ALA A 350 -12.59 -22.26 12.54
C ALA A 350 -12.67 -21.37 11.29
N VAL A 351 -12.80 -21.96 10.10
CA VAL A 351 -12.90 -21.20 8.83
C VAL A 351 -14.10 -20.27 8.84
N LYS A 352 -15.25 -20.72 9.34
CA LYS A 352 -16.44 -19.86 9.47
C LYS A 352 -16.15 -18.63 10.33
N LEU A 353 -15.52 -18.79 11.49
CA LEU A 353 -15.20 -17.68 12.40
C LEU A 353 -14.04 -16.81 11.89
N MET A 354 -13.08 -17.37 11.16
CA MET A 354 -12.05 -16.59 10.47
C MET A 354 -12.68 -15.61 9.48
N ASN A 355 -13.68 -16.06 8.73
CA ASN A 355 -14.42 -15.26 7.75
C ASN A 355 -15.47 -14.33 8.37
N ASP A 356 -15.85 -14.54 9.63
CA ASP A 356 -16.76 -13.65 10.38
C ASP A 356 -16.03 -12.36 10.77
N CYS A 357 -15.80 -11.54 9.76
CA CYS A 357 -15.15 -10.25 9.83
C CYS A 357 -15.40 -9.46 8.55
N GLU A 358 -15.48 -8.13 8.67
CA GLU A 358 -15.60 -7.21 7.54
C GLU A 358 -14.27 -7.05 6.75
N PHE A 359 -13.16 -7.52 7.32
CA PHE A 359 -11.80 -7.45 6.77
C PHE A 359 -11.34 -8.80 6.22
N GLY A 360 -10.32 -8.76 5.36
CA GLY A 360 -9.72 -9.93 4.71
C GLY A 360 -8.35 -9.62 4.13
N LEU A 361 -7.42 -9.07 4.93
CA LEU A 361 -6.06 -8.77 4.46
C LEU A 361 -5.22 -10.04 4.43
N THR A 362 -4.89 -10.59 5.60
CA THR A 362 -4.24 -11.90 5.69
C THR A 362 -4.94 -12.84 6.67
N ALA A 363 -4.56 -14.11 6.60
CA ALA A 363 -4.96 -15.14 7.54
C ALA A 363 -3.88 -16.22 7.59
N SER A 364 -3.84 -17.01 8.67
CA SER A 364 -2.88 -18.09 8.83
C SER A 364 -3.52 -19.38 9.36
N ILE A 365 -3.03 -20.52 8.91
CA ILE A 365 -3.42 -21.86 9.36
C ILE A 365 -2.16 -22.61 9.80
N TRP A 366 -2.17 -23.11 11.03
CA TRP A 366 -1.02 -23.77 11.66
C TRP A 366 -1.32 -25.25 11.85
N THR A 367 -0.54 -26.11 11.20
CA THR A 367 -0.80 -27.56 11.11
C THR A 367 0.41 -28.33 10.58
N LYS A 368 0.59 -29.59 11.00
CA LYS A 368 1.58 -30.48 10.39
C LYS A 368 1.09 -31.00 9.03
N ASP A 369 -0.21 -31.18 8.88
CA ASP A 369 -0.84 -31.54 7.61
C ASP A 369 -1.00 -30.32 6.68
N THR A 370 0.09 -29.98 6.00
CA THR A 370 0.12 -28.83 5.08
C THR A 370 -0.79 -29.00 3.85
N ALA A 371 -1.15 -30.24 3.49
CA ALA A 371 -2.11 -30.49 2.42
C ALA A 371 -3.51 -30.08 2.85
N ARG A 372 -3.93 -30.46 4.07
CA ARG A 372 -5.18 -29.99 4.65
C ARG A 372 -5.16 -28.49 4.94
N GLY A 373 -4.03 -27.95 5.42
CA GLY A 373 -3.86 -26.50 5.58
C GLY A 373 -4.10 -25.75 4.27
N ARG A 374 -3.59 -26.26 3.14
CA ARG A 374 -3.85 -25.70 1.81
C ARG A 374 -5.33 -25.78 1.41
N GLU A 375 -5.98 -26.92 1.64
CA GLU A 375 -7.41 -27.09 1.33
C GLU A 375 -8.26 -26.08 2.09
N LEU A 376 -8.02 -25.93 3.40
CA LEU A 376 -8.72 -24.94 4.22
C LEU A 376 -8.50 -23.51 3.75
N SER A 377 -7.29 -23.17 3.30
CA SER A 377 -6.98 -21.85 2.77
C SER A 377 -7.84 -21.44 1.57
N GLU A 378 -8.36 -22.38 0.77
CA GLU A 378 -9.25 -22.07 -0.36
C GLU A 378 -10.61 -21.51 0.08
N HIS A 379 -10.99 -21.75 1.35
CA HIS A 379 -12.24 -21.30 1.94
C HIS A 379 -12.09 -20.04 2.80
N VAL A 380 -10.88 -19.54 3.01
CA VAL A 380 -10.61 -18.33 3.80
C VAL A 380 -10.67 -17.09 2.91
N GLU A 381 -11.48 -16.11 3.29
CA GLU A 381 -11.75 -14.90 2.51
C GLU A 381 -10.72 -13.79 2.79
N SER A 382 -9.45 -14.07 2.50
CA SER A 382 -8.33 -13.13 2.66
C SER A 382 -7.45 -13.04 1.41
N GLY A 383 -6.81 -11.89 1.20
CA GLY A 383 -5.93 -11.68 0.05
C GLY A 383 -4.62 -12.46 0.11
N THR A 384 -4.11 -12.73 1.32
CA THR A 384 -2.99 -13.66 1.54
C THR A 384 -3.36 -14.66 2.62
N VAL A 385 -3.26 -15.95 2.33
CA VAL A 385 -3.45 -17.01 3.33
C VAL A 385 -2.16 -17.78 3.50
N PHE A 386 -1.67 -17.83 4.73
CA PHE A 386 -0.45 -18.52 5.11
C PHE A 386 -0.75 -19.90 5.68
N VAL A 387 0.15 -20.85 5.43
CA VAL A 387 0.21 -22.10 6.20
C VAL A 387 1.54 -22.11 6.96
N ASN A 388 1.49 -22.23 8.29
CA ASN A 388 2.65 -22.24 9.18
C ASN A 388 3.52 -20.97 9.09
N ARG A 389 2.88 -19.81 8.92
CA ARG A 389 3.52 -18.49 8.82
C ARG A 389 2.50 -17.38 9.08
N CYS A 390 2.97 -16.18 9.40
CA CYS A 390 2.18 -14.94 9.42
C CYS A 390 3.07 -13.73 9.13
N ASP A 391 2.48 -12.53 9.05
CA ASP A 391 3.16 -11.21 8.97
C ASP A 391 4.35 -11.15 7.98
N TYR A 392 4.25 -11.87 6.84
CA TYR A 392 5.35 -12.01 5.88
C TYR A 392 4.93 -11.71 4.43
N PRO A 393 4.79 -10.43 4.04
CA PRO A 393 4.48 -10.06 2.67
C PRO A 393 5.68 -10.31 1.74
N SER A 394 5.56 -11.29 0.85
CA SER A 394 6.59 -11.64 -0.13
C SER A 394 6.51 -10.75 -1.38
N PRO A 395 7.62 -10.19 -1.88
CA PRO A 395 7.60 -9.23 -2.98
C PRO A 395 7.21 -9.86 -4.33
N ASP A 396 7.30 -11.18 -4.46
CA ASP A 396 6.93 -11.94 -5.67
C ASP A 396 5.45 -12.31 -5.75
N LEU A 397 4.74 -12.28 -4.63
CA LEU A 397 3.31 -12.55 -4.55
C LEU A 397 2.50 -11.26 -4.51
N ALA A 398 1.23 -11.35 -4.90
CA ALA A 398 0.32 -10.20 -4.90
C ALA A 398 -0.01 -9.84 -3.44
N TRP A 399 0.12 -8.56 -3.09
CA TRP A 399 -0.35 -8.01 -1.83
C TRP A 399 -1.63 -7.22 -2.09
N THR A 400 -2.74 -7.75 -1.61
CA THR A 400 -4.09 -7.21 -1.84
C THR A 400 -4.98 -7.54 -0.65
N GLY A 401 -5.98 -6.71 -0.39
CA GLY A 401 -7.01 -6.98 0.62
C GLY A 401 -8.30 -7.46 -0.03
N TRP A 402 -8.99 -8.37 0.65
CA TRP A 402 -10.37 -8.74 0.34
C TRP A 402 -11.35 -7.94 1.20
N LYS A 403 -12.64 -7.98 0.84
CA LYS A 403 -13.72 -7.24 1.53
C LYS A 403 -13.37 -5.75 1.68
N ASN A 404 -13.32 -5.25 2.91
CA ASN A 404 -13.00 -3.86 3.25
C ASN A 404 -11.50 -3.62 3.51
N SER A 405 -10.61 -4.61 3.33
CA SER A 405 -9.16 -4.44 3.54
C SER A 405 -8.42 -3.75 2.37
N GLY A 406 -9.16 -3.15 1.45
CA GLY A 406 -8.62 -2.36 0.35
C GLY A 406 -8.99 -2.86 -1.05
N LYS A 407 -8.52 -2.11 -2.05
CA LYS A 407 -8.71 -2.40 -3.48
C LYS A 407 -7.37 -2.22 -4.20
N GLY A 408 -7.21 -2.95 -5.30
CA GLY A 408 -5.97 -2.95 -6.08
C GLY A 408 -4.93 -3.93 -5.56
N VAL A 409 -3.73 -3.87 -6.14
CA VAL A 409 -2.65 -4.82 -5.88
C VAL A 409 -1.34 -4.07 -5.76
N THR A 410 -0.54 -4.39 -4.75
CA THR A 410 0.88 -4.01 -4.69
C THR A 410 1.75 -5.26 -4.69
N LEU A 411 3.06 -5.11 -4.86
CA LEU A 411 3.99 -6.23 -5.04
C LEU A 411 3.68 -7.09 -6.28
N SER A 412 4.46 -8.15 -6.50
CA SER A 412 4.45 -9.00 -7.70
C SER A 412 4.61 -8.21 -9.01
N ARG A 413 4.46 -8.90 -10.14
CA ARG A 413 4.34 -8.23 -11.45
C ARG A 413 3.07 -7.40 -11.57
N PHE A 414 2.00 -7.76 -10.86
CA PHE A 414 0.69 -7.11 -10.96
C PHE A 414 0.65 -5.75 -10.25
N GLY A 415 1.57 -5.49 -9.31
CA GLY A 415 1.72 -4.17 -8.70
C GLY A 415 2.10 -3.09 -9.72
N PHE A 416 2.79 -3.45 -10.81
CA PHE A 416 3.06 -2.51 -11.92
C PHE A 416 1.79 -2.10 -12.67
N ASP A 417 0.77 -2.97 -12.70
CA ASP A 417 -0.47 -2.72 -13.45
C ASP A 417 -1.27 -1.55 -12.88
N GLN A 418 -1.07 -1.20 -11.60
CA GLN A 418 -1.68 -0.02 -10.97
C GLN A 418 -1.09 1.30 -11.50
N PHE A 419 0.09 1.26 -12.10
CA PHE A 419 0.84 2.45 -12.50
C PHE A 419 0.97 2.61 -14.02
N VAL A 420 0.22 1.80 -14.78
CA VAL A 420 0.18 1.85 -16.24
C VAL A 420 -1.26 1.85 -16.78
N LYS A 421 -1.41 2.37 -18.00
CA LYS A 421 -2.59 2.21 -18.86
C LYS A 421 -2.18 1.35 -20.05
N LEU A 422 -3.15 0.66 -20.64
CA LEU A 422 -2.92 -0.15 -21.83
C LEU A 422 -3.16 0.67 -23.10
N LYS A 423 -2.25 0.56 -24.07
CA LYS A 423 -2.39 1.17 -25.40
C LYS A 423 -2.18 0.12 -26.47
N SER A 424 -3.20 -0.12 -27.28
CA SER A 424 -3.13 -1.04 -28.42
C SER A 424 -2.50 -0.37 -29.64
N TYR A 425 -1.64 -1.11 -30.33
CA TYR A 425 -1.02 -0.73 -31.58
C TYR A 425 -1.44 -1.71 -32.67
N HIS A 426 -1.92 -1.17 -33.80
CA HIS A 426 -2.31 -1.93 -34.97
C HIS A 426 -1.57 -1.38 -36.18
N LEU A 427 -0.42 -1.96 -36.49
CA LEU A 427 0.46 -1.51 -37.56
C LEU A 427 0.24 -2.40 -38.78
N LYS A 428 0.11 -1.80 -39.95
CA LYS A 428 0.01 -2.50 -41.23
C LYS A 428 1.22 -2.13 -42.07
N ASP A 429 1.85 -3.11 -42.68
CA ASP A 429 2.98 -2.88 -43.58
C ASP A 429 2.54 -2.02 -44.76
N TYR A 430 3.42 -1.12 -45.18
CA TYR A 430 3.18 -0.33 -46.38
C TYR A 430 3.17 -1.27 -47.60
N PRO A 431 2.17 -1.19 -48.49
CA PRO A 431 2.14 -2.05 -49.66
C PRO A 431 3.35 -1.76 -50.57
N HIS A 432 4.20 -2.77 -50.79
CA HIS A 432 5.24 -2.70 -51.81
C HIS A 432 4.61 -2.97 -53.18
N PHE A 433 4.29 -1.91 -53.91
CA PHE A 433 3.99 -2.02 -55.34
C PHE A 433 5.30 -2.27 -56.09
N SER A 434 5.65 -3.54 -56.32
CA SER A 434 6.70 -3.89 -57.29
C SER A 434 6.30 -3.23 -58.60
N GLY A 435 7.14 -2.33 -59.13
CA GLY A 435 6.86 -1.34 -60.19
C GLY A 435 6.37 -1.87 -61.55
N LYS A 436 5.34 -2.71 -61.58
CA LYS A 436 4.40 -2.70 -62.68
C LYS A 436 3.57 -1.43 -62.50
N PRO A 437 3.43 -0.60 -63.53
CA PRO A 437 2.47 0.49 -63.49
C PRO A 437 1.15 -0.11 -63.00
N LEU A 438 0.51 0.53 -62.02
CA LEU A 438 -0.92 0.33 -61.84
C LEU A 438 -1.50 0.56 -63.23
N GLY A 439 -1.89 -0.53 -63.88
CA GLY A 439 -2.68 -0.46 -65.09
C GLY A 439 -3.93 0.25 -64.65
N ILE A 440 -3.95 1.59 -64.82
CA ILE A 440 -5.17 2.36 -64.85
C ILE A 440 -6.01 1.58 -65.86
N PRO A 441 -7.10 0.92 -65.44
CA PRO A 441 -7.97 0.29 -66.40
C PRO A 441 -8.35 1.40 -67.36
N ALA A 442 -8.02 1.24 -68.65
CA ALA A 442 -8.41 2.19 -69.67
C ALA A 442 -9.90 2.54 -69.43
N PRO A 443 -10.30 3.83 -69.49
CA PRO A 443 -11.59 4.33 -69.04
C PRO A 443 -12.76 3.82 -69.91
N SER A 444 -12.97 2.51 -69.89
CA SER A 444 -13.99 1.76 -70.60
C SER A 444 -14.98 1.12 -69.62
N ALA A 445 -14.58 0.89 -68.36
CA ALA A 445 -15.48 0.46 -67.29
C ALA A 445 -16.35 1.60 -66.72
N LEU A 446 -15.88 2.86 -66.76
CA LEU A 446 -16.67 4.01 -66.30
C LEU A 446 -17.72 4.46 -67.34
N ILE A 447 -17.50 4.17 -68.62
CA ILE A 447 -18.44 4.53 -69.70
C ILE A 447 -19.65 3.58 -69.72
N HIS A 448 -19.49 2.33 -69.26
CA HIS A 448 -20.60 1.38 -69.24
C HIS A 448 -21.57 1.60 -68.07
N GLN A 449 -21.11 2.12 -66.92
CA GLN A 449 -21.99 2.51 -65.81
C GLN A 449 -22.69 3.85 -66.03
N LEU A 450 -22.07 4.81 -66.75
CA LEU A 450 -22.73 6.08 -67.08
C LEU A 450 -23.78 5.95 -68.19
N ARG A 451 -23.67 4.98 -69.11
CA ARG A 451 -24.71 4.69 -70.12
C ARG A 451 -25.96 4.03 -69.54
N ILE A 452 -25.85 3.28 -68.43
CA ILE A 452 -27.01 2.65 -67.79
C ILE A 452 -27.84 3.68 -66.99
N ILE A 453 -27.22 4.75 -66.50
CA ILE A 453 -27.92 5.83 -65.78
C ILE A 453 -28.59 6.82 -66.76
N SER A 454 -28.01 7.06 -67.93
CA SER A 454 -28.61 7.91 -68.98
C SER A 454 -29.82 7.27 -69.70
N ALA A 455 -29.99 5.95 -69.67
CA ALA A 455 -31.14 5.28 -70.29
C ALA A 455 -32.38 5.17 -69.37
N ARG A 456 -32.25 5.51 -68.08
CA ARG A 456 -33.36 5.47 -67.10
C ARG A 456 -34.05 6.81 -66.87
N ASN A 457 -33.42 7.93 -67.23
CA ASN A 457 -34.03 9.25 -67.12
C ASN A 457 -34.20 9.83 -68.53
N GLY A 458 -35.39 9.63 -69.10
CA GLY A 458 -35.73 10.06 -70.46
C GLY A 458 -35.69 11.57 -70.65
N THR A 459 -34.54 12.08 -71.08
CA THR A 459 -34.41 13.44 -71.61
C THR A 459 -33.57 13.42 -72.89
N GLU A 460 -34.26 13.56 -74.02
CA GLU A 460 -33.66 13.85 -75.33
C GLU A 460 -32.93 15.19 -75.29
N MET A 461 -31.68 15.20 -75.75
CA MET A 461 -30.95 16.42 -76.08
C MET A 461 -30.90 16.56 -77.60
N VAL A 462 -31.73 17.47 -78.11
CA VAL A 462 -31.72 17.99 -79.49
C VAL A 462 -30.34 18.59 -79.79
N GLY A 463 -29.72 18.15 -80.89
CA GLY A 463 -28.43 18.69 -81.34
C GLY A 463 -28.57 20.05 -82.03
N HIS A 464 -27.48 20.84 -82.07
CA HIS A 464 -27.00 21.53 -83.28
C HIS A 464 -25.61 22.22 -83.09
N ARG A 465 -24.71 21.91 -84.05
CA ARG A 465 -23.66 22.69 -84.76
C ARG A 465 -22.45 23.35 -84.04
N LYS A 466 -21.27 22.78 -84.40
CA LYS A 466 -19.97 23.36 -84.87
C LYS A 466 -19.67 24.86 -84.60
N SER A 467 -18.52 25.16 -83.96
CA SER A 467 -17.31 25.69 -84.66
C SER A 467 -16.11 26.06 -83.75
N LYS A 468 -14.90 25.70 -84.24
CA LYS A 468 -13.54 26.30 -84.18
C LYS A 468 -13.00 27.08 -82.94
N GLN A 469 -12.07 26.41 -82.23
CA GLN A 469 -10.69 26.86 -81.85
C GLN A 469 -10.46 28.01 -80.81
N PRO A 470 -9.23 28.16 -80.21
CA PRO A 470 -8.91 27.71 -78.84
C PRO A 470 -8.43 28.83 -77.88
N LYS A 471 -8.31 28.58 -76.55
CA LYS A 471 -7.41 29.37 -75.66
C LYS A 471 -7.12 28.73 -74.28
N ARG A 472 -5.81 28.53 -74.06
CA ARG A 472 -4.92 28.70 -72.87
C ARG A 472 -5.21 28.06 -71.49
N VAL A 473 -4.20 27.26 -71.12
CA VAL A 473 -3.61 26.86 -69.82
C VAL A 473 -3.70 27.89 -68.68
N LEU A 474 -3.93 27.41 -67.45
CA LEU A 474 -3.23 27.85 -66.23
C LEU A 474 -3.44 26.87 -65.06
N GLU A 475 -2.34 26.29 -64.59
CA GLU A 475 -2.20 25.58 -63.30
C GLU A 475 -2.35 26.55 -62.12
N ILE A 476 -2.91 26.09 -61.00
CA ILE A 476 -2.77 26.76 -59.70
C ILE A 476 -2.41 25.72 -58.63
N SER A 477 -1.24 25.95 -58.01
CA SER A 477 -0.68 25.30 -56.84
C SER A 477 -0.85 26.18 -55.58
N ALA A 478 -1.52 25.65 -54.54
CA ALA A 478 -1.40 25.87 -53.05
C ALA A 478 -1.24 27.30 -52.44
N PRO A 479 -1.30 27.49 -51.10
CA PRO A 479 -2.20 26.99 -50.03
C PRO A 479 -2.87 28.14 -49.22
N PHE A 480 -3.93 27.85 -48.45
CA PHE A 480 -4.60 28.83 -47.58
C PHE A 480 -4.07 28.82 -46.13
N ASN A 481 -3.68 30.00 -45.64
CA ASN A 481 -3.25 30.32 -44.28
C ASN A 481 -4.38 31.09 -43.57
N PHE A 482 -4.84 30.68 -42.39
CA PHE A 482 -5.83 31.45 -41.61
C PHE A 482 -5.13 32.30 -40.55
N LYS A 483 -5.21 33.63 -40.71
CA LYS A 483 -4.93 34.62 -39.67
C LYS A 483 -6.17 34.82 -38.79
N LYS A 484 -5.91 34.99 -37.49
CA LYS A 484 -6.83 35.52 -36.46
C LYS A 484 -7.38 36.88 -36.87
N GLU A 485 -8.69 37.05 -36.77
CA GLU A 485 -9.28 38.36 -36.50
C GLU A 485 -10.55 38.21 -35.64
N THR A 486 -10.66 39.14 -34.71
CA THR A 486 -11.60 39.28 -33.60
C THR A 486 -12.95 39.83 -34.06
N GLY A 487 -14.05 39.24 -33.58
CA GLY A 487 -15.39 39.82 -33.71
C GLY A 487 -16.38 39.14 -32.75
N MET A 488 -16.84 39.88 -31.75
CA MET A 488 -17.89 39.50 -30.80
C MET A 488 -19.22 39.25 -31.54
N LEU A 489 -19.92 38.17 -31.16
CA LEU A 489 -21.36 38.00 -31.37
C LEU A 489 -22.07 38.14 -30.01
N PRO A 490 -23.20 38.86 -29.90
CA PRO A 490 -23.92 39.06 -28.65
C PRO A 490 -24.97 37.97 -28.40
N GLY A 491 -25.21 37.65 -27.12
CA GLY A 491 -26.48 37.07 -26.65
C GLY A 491 -26.39 35.65 -26.09
N ILE A 492 -25.84 35.50 -24.88
CA ILE A 492 -26.17 34.40 -23.94
C ILE A 492 -26.28 35.05 -22.56
N SER A 493 -27.38 34.81 -21.84
CA SER A 493 -27.58 35.36 -20.50
C SER A 493 -26.73 34.60 -19.46
N GLU A 494 -26.33 35.24 -18.36
CA GLU A 494 -25.53 34.59 -17.30
C GLU A 494 -26.21 33.37 -16.67
N GLN A 495 -27.54 33.25 -16.75
CA GLN A 495 -28.28 32.07 -16.28
C GLN A 495 -28.13 30.86 -17.22
N GLU A 496 -27.86 31.05 -18.51
CA GLU A 496 -27.63 29.96 -19.46
C GLU A 496 -26.18 29.44 -19.41
N LEU A 497 -25.23 30.28 -19.00
CA LEU A 497 -23.84 29.89 -18.75
C LEU A 497 -23.66 29.06 -17.47
N SER A 498 -24.55 29.17 -16.47
CA SER A 498 -24.49 28.32 -15.26
C SER A 498 -24.99 26.90 -15.52
N LEU A 499 -26.04 26.74 -16.33
CA LEU A 499 -26.61 25.44 -16.74
C LEU A 499 -25.67 24.62 -17.64
N LEU A 500 -24.80 25.28 -18.42
CA LEU A 500 -23.78 24.61 -19.23
C LEU A 500 -22.56 24.18 -18.41
N ARG A 501 -22.25 24.86 -17.30
CA ARG A 501 -21.15 24.46 -16.38
C ARG A 501 -21.51 23.28 -15.48
N GLU A 502 -22.79 23.07 -15.17
CA GLU A 502 -23.24 21.87 -14.44
C GLU A 502 -23.26 20.60 -15.29
N LYS A 503 -23.47 20.70 -16.61
CA LYS A 503 -23.52 19.52 -17.50
C LYS A 503 -22.16 19.03 -18.00
N GLU A 504 -21.11 19.85 -18.00
CA GLU A 504 -19.75 19.37 -18.33
C GLU A 504 -19.07 18.63 -17.16
N LEU A 505 -19.56 18.74 -15.93
CA LEU A 505 -18.98 18.05 -14.78
C LEU A 505 -19.50 16.60 -14.60
N VAL A 506 -20.59 16.23 -15.27
CA VAL A 506 -21.21 14.89 -15.15
C VAL A 506 -20.82 13.95 -16.31
N GLY A 507 -20.11 14.44 -17.33
CA GLY A 507 -19.75 13.66 -18.53
C GLY A 507 -18.50 12.78 -18.45
N ARG A 508 -17.93 12.53 -17.26
CA ARG A 508 -16.73 11.68 -17.08
C ARG A 508 -16.92 10.55 -16.08
N ILE A 509 -18.00 9.79 -16.22
CA ILE A 509 -18.09 8.44 -15.67
C ILE A 509 -18.72 7.56 -16.76
N GLY A 510 -17.88 6.92 -17.56
CA GLY A 510 -18.31 5.86 -18.46
C GLY A 510 -18.38 4.56 -17.67
N VAL A 511 -19.54 4.27 -17.08
CA VAL A 511 -19.92 2.91 -16.67
C VAL A 511 -20.90 2.41 -17.73
N ALA A 512 -20.59 1.27 -18.31
CA ALA A 512 -21.48 0.58 -19.22
C ALA A 512 -22.68 0.04 -18.43
N ASP A 513 -23.87 0.54 -18.76
CA ASP A 513 -25.14 -0.02 -18.31
C ASP A 513 -25.36 -1.40 -18.94
N HIS A 514 -25.54 -2.41 -18.08
CA HIS A 514 -26.38 -3.56 -18.39
C HIS A 514 -27.52 -3.62 -17.35
N MET A 515 -28.70 -3.88 -17.89
CA MET A 515 -30.04 -3.71 -17.33
C MET A 515 -30.38 -4.63 -16.13
N GLU A 516 -31.19 -4.06 -15.23
CA GLU A 516 -32.39 -4.58 -14.51
C GLU A 516 -32.22 -5.91 -13.69
N ASP A 517 -32.75 -6.08 -12.48
CA ASP A 517 -33.92 -5.49 -11.85
C ASP A 517 -33.99 -5.84 -10.33
N HIS A 518 -34.82 -5.09 -9.59
CA HIS A 518 -35.40 -5.39 -8.26
C HIS A 518 -34.57 -5.19 -6.98
N LEU A 519 -34.88 -4.13 -6.22
CA LEU A 519 -35.55 -4.16 -4.89
C LEU A 519 -35.44 -2.78 -4.18
N THR A 520 -36.56 -2.34 -3.61
CA THR A 520 -36.84 -1.05 -2.94
C THR A 520 -35.90 -0.71 -1.75
N PRO A 521 -35.57 0.58 -1.49
CA PRO A 521 -34.76 0.96 -0.34
C PRO A 521 -35.61 1.08 0.95
N ARG A 522 -35.20 0.36 2.00
CA ARG A 522 -35.68 0.57 3.38
C ARG A 522 -35.02 1.81 3.97
N GLN A 523 -35.84 2.67 4.57
CA GLN A 523 -35.45 3.88 5.30
C GLN A 523 -34.63 3.52 6.55
N ALA A 524 -33.47 4.16 6.71
CA ALA A 524 -32.72 4.16 7.97
C ALA A 524 -33.22 5.31 8.88
N PRO A 525 -33.33 5.11 10.21
CA PRO A 525 -33.79 6.14 11.14
C PRO A 525 -32.67 7.16 11.47
N PRO A 526 -33.01 8.40 11.87
CA PRO A 526 -32.03 9.45 12.09
C PRO A 526 -31.32 9.29 13.44
N VAL A 527 -30.01 9.50 13.43
CA VAL A 527 -29.15 9.64 14.62
C VAL A 527 -29.40 11.04 15.24
N PRO A 528 -29.66 11.16 16.56
CA PRO A 528 -29.92 12.47 17.16
C PRO A 528 -28.62 13.26 17.42
N MET A 529 -28.61 14.50 16.95
CA MET A 529 -27.68 15.55 17.39
C MET A 529 -27.77 15.77 18.90
N ARG A 530 -26.64 15.80 19.60
CA ARG A 530 -26.53 16.39 20.95
C ARG A 530 -25.92 17.78 20.87
N SER A 531 -26.70 18.75 21.31
CA SER A 531 -26.32 20.15 21.57
C SER A 531 -26.14 20.40 23.06
N SER A 532 -25.36 21.46 23.36
CA SER A 532 -25.31 22.23 24.62
C SER A 532 -24.52 21.60 25.78
N ALA A 533 -23.81 22.32 26.65
CA ALA A 533 -23.45 23.72 26.74
C ALA A 533 -22.36 23.88 27.81
N THR A 534 -21.62 24.97 27.67
CA THR A 534 -20.82 25.72 28.67
C THR A 534 -21.09 25.47 30.15
N ASN A 535 -20.01 25.43 30.94
CA ASN A 535 -19.96 26.18 32.19
C ASN A 535 -18.53 26.61 32.55
N THR A 536 -18.44 27.73 33.26
CA THR A 536 -17.28 28.61 33.41
C THR A 536 -16.96 28.83 34.90
N ARG A 537 -15.66 29.03 35.20
CA ARG A 537 -15.03 29.86 36.26
C ARG A 537 -14.81 29.34 37.70
N PHE A 538 -13.56 29.58 38.14
CA PHE A 538 -13.00 30.19 39.39
C PHE A 538 -11.76 29.36 39.83
N ALA A 539 -10.48 29.79 39.74
CA ALA A 539 -9.72 30.95 40.22
C ALA A 539 -9.09 30.78 41.63
N ALA A 540 -7.82 31.24 41.73
CA ALA A 540 -6.99 31.57 42.89
C ALA A 540 -6.33 30.41 43.68
N GLU A 541 -5.12 30.49 44.26
CA GLU A 541 -3.88 31.30 44.20
C GLU A 541 -2.95 30.75 45.33
N GLU A 542 -1.68 31.15 45.35
CA GLU A 542 -0.69 31.06 46.46
C GLU A 542 0.04 29.72 46.74
N THR A 543 1.29 29.66 47.24
CA THR A 543 2.59 30.37 47.07
C THR A 543 3.65 29.53 47.82
N ASN A 544 4.92 29.61 47.39
CA ASN A 544 6.16 29.34 48.16
C ASN A 544 6.43 27.88 48.62
N THR A 545 7.65 27.33 48.63
CA THR A 545 8.98 27.92 48.84
C THR A 545 10.08 26.91 48.43
N LEU A 546 11.23 27.46 48.03
CA LEU A 546 12.53 26.82 47.84
C LEU A 546 12.99 25.92 49.00
N VAL A 547 13.59 24.75 48.70
CA VAL A 547 14.83 24.22 49.33
C VAL A 547 15.49 23.19 48.38
N SER A 548 16.70 23.46 47.89
CA SER A 548 17.69 22.43 47.52
C SER A 548 18.48 22.07 48.79
N PRO A 549 19.01 20.83 48.97
CA PRO A 549 20.38 20.60 48.48
C PRO A 549 20.79 19.14 48.18
N THR A 550 21.88 19.04 47.41
CA THR A 550 23.03 18.11 47.54
C THR A 550 22.89 16.59 47.34
N THR A 551 23.56 16.13 46.29
CA THR A 551 24.28 14.85 46.15
C THR A 551 25.27 14.61 47.30
N PRO A 552 25.60 13.35 47.66
CA PRO A 552 26.92 12.86 47.23
C PRO A 552 27.03 11.36 46.92
N ALA A 553 28.01 11.09 46.03
CA ALA A 553 29.03 10.05 46.05
C ALA A 553 28.67 8.54 46.04
N SER A 554 29.18 7.90 44.98
CA SER A 554 29.53 6.48 44.85
C SER A 554 30.50 5.99 45.93
N PRO A 555 30.59 4.66 46.13
CA PRO A 555 31.90 4.03 46.00
C PRO A 555 31.92 2.73 45.17
N SER A 556 33.09 2.49 44.63
CA SER A 556 33.52 1.41 43.74
C SER A 556 33.88 0.09 44.44
N PHE A 557 33.51 -1.00 43.77
CA PHE A 557 34.19 -2.30 43.62
C PHE A 557 34.72 -3.10 44.83
N THR A 558 34.27 -4.36 44.90
CA THR A 558 35.19 -5.49 45.15
C THR A 558 34.67 -6.75 44.43
N LEU A 559 35.51 -7.31 43.55
CA LEU A 559 35.32 -8.61 42.90
C LEU A 559 35.39 -9.74 43.93
N ASN A 560 34.47 -10.71 43.83
CA ASN A 560 34.77 -12.07 44.27
C ASN A 560 34.11 -13.09 43.33
N SER A 561 34.98 -13.85 42.66
CA SER A 561 34.66 -14.94 41.76
C SER A 561 34.28 -16.20 42.53
N LYS A 562 33.17 -16.86 42.15
CA LYS A 562 33.04 -18.33 42.13
C LYS A 562 31.76 -18.78 41.40
N LEU A 563 31.99 -19.40 40.24
CA LEU A 563 31.27 -20.53 39.63
C LEU A 563 29.75 -20.66 39.90
N ASN A 564 28.95 -20.44 38.86
CA ASN A 564 27.80 -21.29 38.62
C ASN A 564 27.61 -21.52 37.10
N LYS A 565 27.63 -22.80 36.71
CA LYS A 565 27.37 -23.26 35.34
C LYS A 565 25.87 -23.15 35.06
N GLY A 566 25.46 -22.09 34.37
CA GLY A 566 24.11 -21.95 33.82
C GLY A 566 24.15 -22.02 32.30
N ARG A 567 23.43 -22.97 31.72
CA ARG A 567 23.25 -23.13 30.27
C ARG A 567 22.67 -21.83 29.69
N SER A 568 23.37 -21.22 28.75
CA SER A 568 22.80 -20.17 27.90
C SER A 568 21.81 -20.81 26.94
N TYR A 569 20.52 -20.53 27.12
CA TYR A 569 19.56 -20.72 26.04
C TYR A 569 19.79 -19.59 25.05
N ALA A 570 20.43 -19.94 23.93
CA ALA A 570 20.45 -19.09 22.76
C ALA A 570 19.04 -19.14 22.16
N VAL A 571 18.36 -17.99 22.16
CA VAL A 571 17.20 -17.75 21.29
C VAL A 571 17.69 -18.00 19.86
N SER A 572 17.10 -18.99 19.21
CA SER A 572 17.50 -19.43 17.88
C SER A 572 17.11 -18.36 16.86
N PRO A 573 18.05 -17.82 16.06
CA PRO A 573 17.70 -16.98 14.93
C PRO A 573 17.21 -17.87 13.79
N VAL A 574 15.92 -17.85 13.48
CA VAL A 574 15.40 -18.48 12.27
C VAL A 574 15.96 -17.75 11.03
N SER A 575 16.87 -18.43 10.33
CA SER A 575 17.28 -18.13 8.95
C SER A 575 16.25 -18.69 7.98
N PRO A 576 16.04 -18.06 6.81
CA PRO A 576 16.34 -18.84 5.60
C PRO A 576 16.93 -18.01 4.46
N TYR A 577 18.25 -18.08 4.31
CA TYR A 577 18.87 -18.30 2.98
C TYR A 577 19.79 -19.51 3.09
N GLY A 578 19.32 -20.64 2.59
CA GLY A 578 20.06 -21.89 2.48
C GLY A 578 19.72 -22.58 1.17
N ILE A 579 20.10 -21.98 0.03
CA ILE A 579 20.09 -22.67 -1.26
C ILE A 579 21.27 -23.66 -1.22
N ARG A 580 21.02 -24.93 -0.92
CA ARG A 580 21.91 -26.00 -1.36
C ARG A 580 21.61 -26.24 -2.84
N SER A 581 22.57 -25.91 -3.70
CA SER A 581 22.50 -26.26 -5.12
C SER A 581 22.49 -27.78 -5.24
N LEU A 582 21.38 -28.36 -5.68
CA LEU A 582 21.41 -29.72 -6.23
C LEU A 582 22.03 -29.60 -7.63
N ARG A 583 23.24 -30.14 -7.76
CA ARG A 583 23.87 -30.37 -9.05
C ARG A 583 22.98 -31.31 -9.87
N GLU A 584 22.81 -30.95 -11.13
CA GLU A 584 22.44 -31.88 -12.19
C GLU A 584 23.46 -33.01 -12.22
N ASP A 585 23.06 -34.21 -11.81
CA ASP A 585 23.80 -35.42 -12.15
C ASP A 585 22.93 -36.24 -13.12
N ALA A 586 23.56 -36.46 -14.27
CA ALA A 586 23.02 -37.13 -15.43
C ALA A 586 22.58 -38.57 -15.13
N LEU A 587 21.49 -38.98 -15.76
CA LEU A 587 21.20 -40.37 -16.08
C LEU A 587 22.42 -41.03 -16.77
N PRO A 588 22.67 -42.31 -16.45
CA PRO A 588 22.90 -43.23 -17.56
C PRO A 588 21.97 -44.44 -17.48
N ALA A 589 21.54 -44.82 -18.67
CA ALA A 589 20.91 -46.08 -18.99
C ALA A 589 21.75 -47.28 -18.53
N GLN A 590 21.10 -48.37 -18.10
CA GLN A 590 21.11 -49.68 -18.77
C GLN A 590 20.72 -50.81 -17.81
N ILE A 591 19.83 -51.67 -18.33
CA ILE A 591 19.39 -53.02 -17.92
C ILE A 591 18.39 -53.09 -16.77
#